data_AF-A0A7Y1XLN3-F1
#
_entry.id   AF-A0A7Y1XLN3-F1
#
_cell.length_a   1.000
_cell.length_b   1.000
_cell.length_c   1.000
_cell.angle_alpha   90.00
_cell.angle_beta   90.00
_cell.angle_gamma   90.00
#
_symmetry.space_group_name_H-M   'P 1'
#
loop_
_entity.id
_entity.type
_entity.pdbx_description
1 polymer ?
#
loop_
_entity_poly.entity_id
_entity_poly.type
_entity_poly.pdbx_seq_one_letter_code
_entity_poly.pdbx_strand_id
1 'polypeptide(L)' 'MITGPTEQAPALVVLCTCPDEATATRIATELVATRLAACVTRVAGATATYRWKGRVE' A
#
# COMPACT_ATOMS: atom_id res chain seq x y z
N MET A 1 35.17 -7.93 11.39
CA MET A 1 35.13 -7.19 10.11
C MET A 1 34.11 -7.86 9.21
N ILE A 2 32.93 -7.25 9.04
CA ILE A 2 31.97 -7.57 7.97
C ILE A 2 31.56 -6.24 7.32
N THR A 3 32.34 -5.82 6.32
CA THR A 3 32.01 -4.67 5.48
C THR A 3 31.77 -5.21 4.07
N GLY A 4 30.52 -5.47 3.76
CA GLY A 4 30.00 -5.55 2.39
C GLY A 4 28.76 -4.65 2.33
N PRO A 5 28.45 -4.01 1.19
CA PRO A 5 27.21 -3.26 1.06
C PRO A 5 26.05 -4.23 1.35
N THR A 6 25.12 -3.76 2.18
CA THR A 6 23.88 -4.43 2.58
C THR A 6 23.24 -5.22 1.44
N GLU A 7 23.25 -6.55 1.53
CA GLU A 7 22.36 -7.43 0.77
C GLU A 7 20.94 -7.35 1.35
N GLN A 8 20.42 -6.13 1.48
CA GLN A 8 19.00 -5.89 1.72
C GLN A 8 18.35 -5.83 0.35
N ALA A 9 17.35 -6.68 0.11
CA ALA A 9 16.51 -6.55 -1.06
C ALA A 9 15.98 -5.10 -1.13
N PRO A 10 15.95 -4.46 -2.32
CA PRO A 10 15.47 -3.10 -2.44
C PRO A 10 14.03 -3.01 -1.92
N ALA A 11 13.76 -2.00 -1.08
CA ALA A 11 12.41 -1.75 -0.59
C ALA A 11 11.54 -1.21 -1.73
N LEU A 12 10.30 -1.70 -1.80
CA LEU A 12 9.30 -1.22 -2.75
C LEU A 12 8.19 -0.48 -1.99
N VAL A 13 7.77 0.67 -2.52
CA VAL A 13 6.57 1.36 -2.05
C VAL A 13 5.43 1.00 -3.00
N VAL A 14 4.38 0.39 -2.45
CA VAL A 14 3.17 0.04 -3.19
C VAL A 14 2.06 1.00 -2.78
N LEU A 15 1.48 1.69 -3.76
CA LEU A 15 0.32 2.57 -3.55
C LEU A 15 -0.95 1.83 -3.97
N CYS A 16 -1.93 1.76 -3.07
CA CYS A 16 -3.20 1.09 -3.30
C CYS A 16 -4.33 1.97 -2.77
N THR A 17 -5.33 2.26 -3.62
CA THR A 17 -6.57 2.91 -3.22
C THR A 17 -7.60 1.84 -2.84
N CYS A 18 -8.34 2.11 -1.76
CA CYS A 18 -9.41 1.23 -1.28
C CYS A 18 -10.74 2.01 -1.33
N PRO A 19 -11.88 1.32 -1.58
CA PRO A 19 -13.18 1.98 -1.69
C PRO A 19 -13.71 2.50 -0.35
N ASP A 20 -13.28 1.91 0.76
CA ASP A 20 -13.77 2.25 2.10
C ASP A 20 -12.74 1.91 3.19
N GLU A 21 -13.03 2.41 4.40
CA GLU A 21 -12.15 2.27 5.55
C GLU A 21 -11.96 0.81 5.99
N ALA A 22 -13.03 0.01 5.99
CA ALA A 22 -13.02 -1.38 6.45
C ALA A 22 -12.19 -2.26 5.51
N THR A 23 -12.32 -2.07 4.20
CA THR A 23 -11.50 -2.73 3.18
C THR A 23 -10.02 -2.38 3.36
N ALA A 24 -9.69 -1.10 3.57
CA ALA A 24 -8.32 -0.67 3.82
C ALA A 24 -7.73 -1.28 5.11
N THR A 25 -8.53 -1.37 6.18
CA THR A 25 -8.10 -2.01 7.44
C THR A 25 -7.79 -3.48 7.22
N ARG A 26 -8.69 -4.23 6.58
CA ARG A 26 -8.50 -5.66 6.33
C ARG A 26 -7.24 -5.92 5.52
N ILE A 27 -7.02 -5.17 4.43
CA ILE A 27 -5.81 -5.33 3.59
C ILE A 27 -4.54 -5.03 4.40
N ALA A 28 -4.51 -3.92 5.15
CA ALA A 28 -3.35 -3.54 5.94
C ALA A 28 -3.00 -4.60 7.00
N THR A 29 -4.01 -5.09 7.73
CA THR A 29 -3.83 -6.10 8.78
C THR A 29 -3.32 -7.42 8.19
N GLU A 30 -3.94 -7.92 7.12
CA GLU A 30 -3.53 -9.19 6.50
C GLU A 30 -2.11 -9.12 5.95
N LEU A 31 -1.76 -8.06 5.20
CA LEU A 31 -0.42 -7.92 4.61
C LEU A 31 0.70 -7.94 5.65
N VAL A 32 0.48 -7.31 6.80
CA VAL A 32 1.48 -7.29 7.89
C VAL A 32 1.46 -8.63 8.64
N ALA A 33 0.28 -9.17 8.96
CA ALA A 33 0.14 -10.45 9.67
C ALA A 33 0.79 -11.61 8.91
N THR A 34 0.65 -11.64 7.59
CA THR A 34 1.26 -12.67 6.72
C THR A 34 2.68 -12.31 6.26
N ARG A 35 3.28 -11.24 6.79
CA ARG A 35 4.64 -10.77 6.48
C ARG A 35 4.89 -10.49 4.98
N LEU A 36 3.84 -10.11 4.25
CA LEU A 36 3.95 -9.68 2.85
C LEU A 36 4.36 -8.21 2.72
N ALA A 37 4.06 -7.40 3.75
CA ALA A 37 4.57 -6.04 3.89
C ALA A 37 5.14 -5.85 5.29
N ALA A 38 6.23 -5.09 5.40
CA ALA A 38 6.81 -4.72 6.71
C ALA A 38 5.91 -3.72 7.46
N CYS A 39 5.25 -2.81 6.74
CA CYS A 39 4.30 -1.86 7.28
C CYS A 39 3.29 -1.42 6.21
N VAL A 40 2.16 -0.88 6.65
CA VAL A 40 1.14 -0.25 5.80
C VAL A 40 0.63 1.01 6.49
N THR A 41 0.70 2.15 5.81
CA THR A 41 0.12 3.41 6.26
C THR A 41 -1.21 3.65 5.54
N ARG A 42 -2.28 3.90 6.31
CA ARG A 42 -3.62 4.19 5.78
C ARG A 42 -3.85 5.71 5.79
N VAL A 43 -4.23 6.27 4.64
CA VAL A 43 -4.57 7.69 4.49
C VAL A 43 -6.06 7.81 4.21
N ALA A 44 -6.81 8.41 5.13
CA ALA A 44 -8.26 8.59 5.02
C ALA A 44 -8.62 9.90 4.29
N GLY A 45 -9.84 9.96 3.71
CA GLY A 45 -10.38 11.18 3.11
C GLY A 45 -9.87 11.51 1.70
N ALA A 46 -9.23 10.56 1.02
CA ALA A 46 -8.86 10.73 -0.38
C ALA A 46 -10.07 10.61 -1.30
N THR A 47 -10.20 11.55 -2.24
CA THR A 47 -11.18 11.48 -3.34
C THR A 47 -10.43 11.17 -4.63
N ALA A 48 -10.82 10.08 -5.31
CA ALA A 48 -10.31 9.77 -6.62
C ALA A 48 -11.15 10.48 -7.69
N THR A 49 -10.49 11.18 -8.61
CA THR A 49 -11.14 11.74 -9.81
C THR A 49 -10.54 11.06 -11.03
N TYR A 50 -11.39 10.45 -11.87
CA TYR A 50 -10.92 9.68 -13.02
C TYR A 50 -11.93 9.70 -14.18
N ARG A 51 -11.49 9.30 -15.38
CA ARG A 51 -12.37 9.16 -16.55
C ARG A 51 -12.81 7.71 -16.70
N TRP A 52 -14.11 7.48 -16.71
CA TRP A 52 -14.71 6.17 -16.92
C TRP A 52 -15.93 6.24 -17.83
N LYS A 53 -16.02 5.31 -18.78
CA LYS A 53 -17.11 5.23 -19.78
C LYS A 53 -17.45 6.59 -20.45
N GLY A 54 -16.42 7.40 -20.73
CA GLY A 54 -16.57 8.69 -21.38
C GLY A 54 -16.98 9.86 -20.47
N ARG A 55 -17.12 9.65 -19.15
CA ARG A 55 -17.45 10.68 -18.17
C ARG A 55 -16.33 10.82 -17.12
N VAL A 56 -16.21 12.00 -16.50
CA VAL A 56 -15.38 12.19 -15.30
C VAL A 56 -16.22 11.86 -14.06
N GLU A 57 -15.71 10.95 -13.24
CA GLU A 57 -16.24 10.57 -11.91
C GLU A 57 -15.37 11.15 -10.80
#